data_AF-A0AAF0R5A6-F1
#
_entry.id   AF-A0AAF0R5A6-F1
#
_cell.length_a   1.000
_cell.length_b   1.000
_cell.length_c   1.000
_cell.angle_alpha   90.00
_cell.angle_beta   90.00
_cell.angle_gamma   90.00
#
_symmetry.space_group_name_H-M   'P 1'
#
loop_
_entity.id
_entity.type
_entity.pdbx_description
1 polymer ?
#
loop_
_entity_poly.entity_id
_entity_poly.type
_entity_poly.pdbx_seq_one_letter_code
_entity_poly.pdbx_strand_id
1 'polypeptide(L)'
;MEVVGTCGKRTLSSGETSNKPSITSIYDDVVVGFEKHAEIIMNKLIRGTKKQDVISIYGMPGLGKTTLAKKVYNNPSIVNYFDVKAWCSVSQAYDRRMLLVEIFKQATNDKIKIKEDDDVADMLRKGSNRQEISYRIR
;
A
#
# COMPACT_ATOMS: atom_id res chain seq x y z
N MET A 1 -0.94 -16.60 6.61
CA MET A 1 -0.83 -15.42 5.74
C MET A 1 0.64 -15.02 5.72
N GLU A 2 1.24 -14.87 4.53
CA GLU A 2 2.68 -14.61 4.42
C GLU A 2 2.93 -13.30 3.68
N VAL A 3 3.92 -12.55 4.18
CA VAL A 3 4.38 -11.28 3.60
C VAL A 3 5.83 -11.47 3.18
N VAL A 4 6.04 -11.83 1.91
CA VAL A 4 7.37 -12.00 1.37
C VAL A 4 7.87 -10.68 0.78
N GLY A 5 9.07 -10.31 1.20
CA GLY A 5 9.89 -9.28 0.56
C GLY A 5 11.30 -9.85 0.42
N THR A 6 12.04 -9.40 -0.59
CA THR A 6 13.41 -9.87 -0.86
C THR A 6 14.39 -9.43 0.23
N CYS A 7 15.49 -10.18 0.32
CA CYS A 7 16.15 -10.62 1.56
C CYS A 7 17.20 -9.65 2.16
N GLY A 8 17.19 -9.52 3.50
CA GLY A 8 18.30 -9.08 4.36
C GLY A 8 18.01 -9.51 5.81
N LYS A 9 18.92 -10.26 6.45
CA LYS A 9 18.65 -11.09 7.65
C LYS A 9 18.86 -10.40 9.03
N ARG A 10 18.08 -10.90 10.02
CA ARG A 10 18.32 -11.17 11.49
C ARG A 10 17.71 -10.27 12.61
N THR A 11 16.83 -10.94 13.40
CA THR A 11 16.65 -11.09 14.88
C THR A 11 16.22 -9.97 15.88
N LEU A 12 14.99 -10.14 16.43
CA LEU A 12 14.47 -10.15 17.84
C LEU A 12 14.73 -8.99 18.86
N SER A 13 13.65 -8.42 19.44
CA SER A 13 13.20 -8.58 20.86
C SER A 13 12.08 -7.57 21.26
N SER A 14 11.28 -7.95 22.28
CA SER A 14 9.98 -7.43 22.75
C SER A 14 9.99 -6.18 23.66
N GLY A 15 8.81 -5.53 23.80
CA GLY A 15 8.46 -4.66 24.94
C GLY A 15 7.10 -3.95 24.74
N GLU A 16 6.14 -4.19 25.65
CA GLU A 16 4.76 -3.64 25.65
C GLU A 16 4.68 -2.27 26.34
N THR A 17 3.63 -1.47 26.06
CA THR A 17 2.64 -1.00 27.07
C THR A 17 1.57 -0.04 26.48
N SER A 18 0.41 -0.07 27.13
CA SER A 18 -0.93 0.46 26.84
C SER A 18 -1.12 1.98 27.05
N ASN A 19 -2.07 2.62 26.33
CA ASN A 19 -3.21 3.37 26.90
C ASN A 19 -4.26 3.87 25.88
N LYS A 20 -5.54 3.84 26.29
CA LYS A 20 -6.81 4.03 25.54
C LYS A 20 -7.29 5.52 25.47
N PRO A 21 -8.52 5.85 25.01
CA PRO A 21 -8.80 6.30 23.63
C PRO A 21 -9.48 7.69 23.56
N SER A 22 -9.49 8.32 22.38
CA SER A 22 -10.41 9.44 22.08
C SER A 22 -11.30 9.09 20.89
N ILE A 23 -12.60 9.18 21.12
CA ILE A 23 -13.69 8.74 20.24
C ILE A 23 -13.84 9.73 19.08
N THR A 24 -13.70 9.25 17.85
CA THR A 24 -14.40 9.79 16.67
C THR A 24 -14.94 8.62 15.85
N SER A 25 -16.27 8.56 15.75
CA SER A 25 -17.03 7.49 15.12
C SER A 25 -17.16 7.73 13.61
N ILE A 26 -16.39 7.02 12.80
CA ILE A 26 -16.72 6.71 11.40
C ILE A 26 -16.18 5.30 11.11
N TYR A 27 -16.89 4.25 11.54
CA TYR A 27 -16.60 2.83 11.25
C TYR A 27 -15.15 2.53 10.81
N ASP A 28 -14.18 2.77 11.70
CA ASP A 28 -12.96 1.99 11.65
C ASP A 28 -13.41 0.60 12.07
N ASP A 29 -13.71 -0.24 11.07
CA ASP A 29 -13.82 -1.67 11.25
C ASP A 29 -12.60 -2.05 12.10
N VAL A 30 -12.81 -2.38 13.38
CA VAL A 30 -11.71 -2.55 14.33
C VAL A 30 -11.06 -3.88 13.99
N VAL A 31 -10.19 -3.84 12.99
CA VAL A 31 -9.47 -4.99 12.47
C VAL A 31 -8.41 -5.35 13.50
N VAL A 32 -8.65 -6.39 14.29
CA VAL A 32 -7.73 -6.93 15.30
C VAL A 32 -7.00 -8.16 14.76
N GLY A 33 -5.84 -8.51 15.34
CA GLY A 33 -5.09 -9.73 15.02
C GLY A 33 -4.11 -9.60 13.85
N PHE A 34 -4.01 -8.41 13.25
CA PHE A 34 -3.10 -8.12 12.15
C PHE A 34 -1.92 -7.23 12.54
N GLU A 35 -1.78 -6.88 13.81
CA GLU A 35 -0.81 -5.88 14.31
C GLU A 35 0.62 -6.24 13.88
N LYS A 36 1.05 -7.46 14.15
CA LYS A 36 2.40 -7.94 13.80
C LYS A 36 2.64 -7.95 12.28
N HIS A 37 1.65 -8.38 11.50
CA HIS A 37 1.78 -8.42 10.04
C HIS A 37 1.81 -7.01 9.44
N ALA A 38 0.98 -6.10 9.96
CA ALA A 38 0.95 -4.71 9.55
C ALA A 38 2.29 -4.03 9.88
N GLU A 39 2.82 -4.25 11.07
CA GLU A 39 4.13 -3.73 11.48
C GLU A 39 5.26 -4.18 10.56
N ILE A 40 5.30 -5.47 10.18
CA ILE A 40 6.30 -5.99 9.24
C ILE A 40 6.21 -5.27 7.89
N ILE A 41 5.00 -5.06 7.36
CA ILE A 41 4.81 -4.36 6.08
C ILE A 41 5.21 -2.90 6.23
N MET A 42 4.77 -2.21 7.27
CA MET A 42 5.11 -0.80 7.52
C MET A 42 6.62 -0.60 7.65
N ASN A 43 7.32 -1.48 8.36
CA ASN A 43 8.76 -1.41 8.47
C ASN A 43 9.46 -1.60 7.11
N LYS A 44 8.98 -2.53 6.27
CA LYS A 44 9.51 -2.69 4.90
C LYS A 44 9.25 -1.46 4.02
N LEU A 45 8.09 -0.82 4.17
CA LEU A 45 7.73 0.39 3.42
C LEU A 45 8.54 1.61 3.85
N ILE A 46 8.70 1.83 5.16
CA ILE A 46 9.34 3.05 5.69
C ILE A 46 10.86 2.92 5.71
N ARG A 47 11.38 1.75 6.08
CA ARG A 47 12.83 1.49 6.23
C ARG A 47 13.44 0.77 5.02
N GLY A 48 12.65 0.53 3.98
CA GLY A 48 13.08 -0.10 2.74
C GLY A 48 14.09 0.73 1.96
N THR A 49 14.44 0.28 0.76
CA THR A 49 15.35 1.05 -0.09
C THR A 49 14.62 2.27 -0.65
N LYS A 50 15.34 3.35 -0.96
CA LYS A 50 14.75 4.52 -1.65
C LYS A 50 14.41 4.25 -3.13
N LYS A 51 14.55 3.00 -3.59
CA LYS A 51 14.24 2.56 -4.96
C LYS A 51 12.81 2.02 -5.00
N GLN A 52 12.30 1.71 -6.20
CA GLN A 52 11.02 1.02 -6.35
C GLN A 52 11.11 -0.39 -5.75
N ASP A 53 10.41 -0.62 -4.63
CA ASP A 53 10.29 -1.92 -3.96
C ASP A 53 8.84 -2.43 -4.04
N VAL A 54 8.68 -3.75 -4.18
CA VAL A 54 7.36 -4.41 -4.28
C VAL A 54 7.15 -5.34 -3.08
N ILE A 55 6.03 -5.17 -2.38
CA ILE A 55 5.63 -6.04 -1.27
C ILE A 55 4.44 -6.89 -1.71
N SER A 56 4.60 -8.21 -1.66
CA SER A 56 3.54 -9.16 -2.00
C SER A 56 2.90 -9.73 -0.75
N ILE A 57 1.57 -9.76 -0.73
CA ILE A 57 0.75 -10.34 0.35
C ILE A 57 -0.05 -11.50 -0.25
N TYR A 58 0.21 -12.73 0.19
CA TYR A 58 -0.47 -13.91 -0.33
C TYR A 58 -0.88 -14.89 0.79
N GLY A 59 -1.74 -15.82 0.42
CA GLY A 59 -2.35 -16.80 1.33
C GLY A 59 -3.72 -17.25 0.83
N MET A 60 -4.32 -18.20 1.55
CA MET A 60 -5.65 -18.74 1.22
C MET A 60 -6.73 -17.63 1.08
N PRO A 61 -7.80 -17.88 0.31
CA PRO A 61 -9.00 -17.05 0.32
C PRO A 61 -9.53 -16.88 1.75
N GLY A 62 -10.18 -15.75 2.05
CA GLY A 62 -10.80 -15.51 3.36
C GLY A 62 -9.85 -15.09 4.49
N LEU A 63 -8.52 -15.15 4.33
CA LEU A 63 -7.55 -14.75 5.36
C LEU A 63 -7.44 -13.23 5.62
N GLY A 64 -8.31 -12.41 5.01
CA GLY A 64 -8.27 -10.96 5.21
C GLY A 64 -7.08 -10.26 4.56
N LYS A 65 -6.55 -10.77 3.44
CA LYS A 65 -5.38 -10.17 2.74
C LYS A 65 -5.60 -8.70 2.38
N THR A 66 -6.73 -8.42 1.74
CA THR A 66 -7.17 -7.07 1.39
C THR A 66 -7.38 -6.23 2.64
N THR A 67 -7.89 -6.82 3.73
CA THR A 67 -8.10 -6.15 5.01
C THR A 67 -6.77 -5.70 5.63
N LEU A 68 -5.75 -6.56 5.64
CA LEU A 68 -4.41 -6.19 6.10
C LEU A 68 -3.81 -5.06 5.24
N ALA A 69 -3.90 -5.17 3.92
CA ALA A 69 -3.40 -4.15 3.00
C ALA A 69 -4.09 -2.79 3.23
N LYS A 70 -5.42 -2.78 3.41
CA LYS A 70 -6.19 -1.58 3.77
C LYS A 70 -5.76 -1.00 5.13
N LYS A 71 -5.58 -1.85 6.15
CA LYS A 71 -5.11 -1.42 7.48
C LYS A 71 -3.74 -0.72 7.41
N VAL A 72 -2.81 -1.25 6.60
CA VAL A 72 -1.50 -0.61 6.37
C VAL A 72 -1.64 0.68 5.56
N TYR A 73 -2.43 0.66 4.48
CA TYR A 73 -2.64 1.82 3.61
C TYR A 73 -3.20 3.04 4.35
N ASN A 74 -4.12 2.81 5.29
CA ASN A 74 -4.75 3.85 6.10
C ASN A 74 -3.98 4.18 7.38
N ASN A 75 -2.87 3.49 7.68
CA ASN A 75 -2.12 3.77 8.90
C ASN A 75 -1.54 5.19 8.86
N PRO A 76 -1.68 6.00 9.93
CA PRO A 76 -1.17 7.37 9.97
C PRO A 76 0.32 7.48 9.65
N SER A 77 1.14 6.51 10.07
CA SER A 77 2.58 6.48 9.79
C SER A 77 2.89 6.33 8.31
N ILE A 78 2.04 5.59 7.58
CA ILE A 78 2.15 5.42 6.13
C ILE A 78 1.60 6.65 5.41
N VAL A 79 0.45 7.17 5.86
CA VAL A 79 -0.15 8.40 5.30
C VAL A 79 0.82 9.57 5.38
N ASN A 80 1.56 9.72 6.48
CA ASN A 80 2.49 10.83 6.66
C ASN A 80 3.85 10.62 5.99
N TYR A 81 4.19 9.39 5.59
CA TYR A 81 5.49 9.09 4.99
C TYR A 81 5.48 9.18 3.46
N PHE A 82 4.35 8.89 2.83
CA PHE A 82 4.20 8.94 1.37
C PHE A 82 3.44 10.19 0.94
N ASP A 83 4.07 11.03 0.12
CA ASP A 83 3.44 12.25 -0.43
C ASP A 83 2.22 11.93 -1.31
N VAL A 84 2.26 10.76 -1.96
CA VAL A 84 1.25 10.29 -2.90
C VAL A 84 0.95 8.82 -2.61
N LYS A 85 -0.33 8.45 -2.64
CA LYS A 85 -0.78 7.06 -2.52
C LYS A 85 -1.88 6.79 -3.55
N ALA A 86 -1.87 5.59 -4.10
CA ALA A 86 -2.92 5.10 -4.99
C ALA A 86 -3.39 3.71 -4.53
N TRP A 87 -4.67 3.44 -4.74
CA TRP A 87 -5.31 2.16 -4.47
C TRP A 87 -6.22 1.79 -5.65
N CYS A 88 -5.93 0.68 -6.31
CA CYS A 88 -6.71 0.16 -7.42
C CYS A 88 -7.05 -1.31 -7.22
N SER A 89 -8.19 -1.76 -7.74
CA SER A 89 -8.58 -3.16 -7.75
C SER A 89 -8.43 -3.72 -9.16
N VAL A 90 -7.79 -4.87 -9.30
CA VAL A 90 -7.57 -5.52 -10.61
C VAL A 90 -8.38 -6.80 -10.68
N SER A 91 -9.30 -6.87 -11.64
CA SER A 91 -10.05 -8.09 -11.98
C SER A 91 -9.23 -9.04 -12.85
N GLN A 92 -9.71 -10.28 -13.04
CA GLN A 92 -9.04 -11.28 -13.87
C GLN A 92 -8.85 -10.82 -15.32
N ALA A 93 -9.89 -10.19 -15.88
CA ALA A 93 -9.81 -9.40 -17.09
C ALA A 93 -9.71 -7.93 -16.68
N TYR A 94 -8.64 -7.25 -17.10
CA TYR A 94 -8.46 -5.82 -16.84
C TYR A 94 -7.86 -5.14 -18.07
N ASP A 95 -8.22 -3.87 -18.26
CA ASP A 95 -7.60 -3.03 -19.27
C ASP A 95 -6.37 -2.32 -18.67
N ARG A 96 -5.20 -2.54 -19.27
CA ARG A 96 -3.92 -2.00 -18.75
C ARG A 96 -3.93 -0.47 -18.76
N ARG A 97 -4.48 0.15 -19.80
CA ARG A 97 -4.49 1.60 -19.94
C ARG A 97 -5.43 2.22 -18.90
N MET A 98 -6.63 1.69 -18.74
CA MET A 98 -7.57 2.16 -17.73
C MET A 98 -6.98 2.07 -16.31
N LEU A 99 -6.28 0.98 -16.00
CA LEU A 99 -5.63 0.81 -14.70
C LEU A 99 -4.54 1.88 -14.47
N LEU A 100 -3.68 2.12 -15.47
CA LEU A 100 -2.64 3.15 -15.38
C LEU A 100 -3.24 4.55 -15.24
N VAL A 101 -4.33 4.83 -15.97
CA VAL A 101 -5.08 6.08 -15.87
C VAL A 101 -5.67 6.26 -14.46
N GLU A 102 -6.27 5.21 -13.90
CA GLU A 102 -6.83 5.24 -12.53
C GLU A 102 -5.76 5.56 -11.50
N ILE A 103 -4.61 4.88 -11.56
CA ILE A 103 -3.46 5.13 -10.67
C ILE A 103 -2.93 6.55 -10.85
N PHE A 104 -2.77 7.02 -12.09
CA PHE A 104 -2.25 8.36 -12.38
C PHE A 104 -3.16 9.47 -11.87
N LYS A 105 -4.48 9.31 -12.01
CA LYS A 105 -5.47 10.24 -11.50
C LYS A 105 -5.40 10.37 -9.98
N GLN A 106 -5.30 9.24 -9.28
CA GLN A 106 -5.08 9.23 -7.83
C GLN A 106 -3.74 9.88 -7.46
N ALA A 107 -2.68 9.61 -8.23
CA ALA A 107 -1.36 10.14 -7.96
C ALA A 107 -1.26 11.66 -8.14
N THR A 108 -2.07 12.22 -9.03
CA THR A 108 -2.04 13.65 -9.40
C THR A 108 -3.20 14.45 -8.83
N ASN A 109 -4.10 13.81 -8.08
CA ASN A 109 -5.38 14.37 -7.63
C ASN A 109 -6.17 14.98 -8.81
N ASP A 110 -6.24 14.27 -9.94
CA ASP A 110 -6.92 14.67 -11.19
C ASP A 110 -6.48 16.02 -11.79
N LYS A 111 -5.34 16.57 -11.38
CA LYS A 111 -4.86 17.88 -11.86
C LYS A 111 -4.34 17.85 -13.29
N ILE A 112 -3.86 16.69 -13.74
CA ILE A 112 -3.24 16.52 -15.07
C ILE A 112 -4.21 15.80 -16.00
N LYS A 113 -4.51 16.42 -17.13
CA LYS A 113 -5.35 15.83 -18.17
C LYS A 113 -4.54 14.82 -18.99
N ILE A 114 -5.11 13.64 -19.20
CA ILE A 114 -4.55 12.57 -20.05
C ILE A 114 -5.24 12.61 -21.41
N LYS A 115 -4.46 12.57 -22.49
CA LYS A 115 -4.90 12.47 -23.88
C LYS A 115 -4.83 11.02 -24.37
N GLU A 116 -5.46 10.76 -25.52
CA GLU A 116 -5.47 9.42 -26.13
C GLU A 116 -4.08 8.93 -26.57
N ASP A 117 -3.17 9.83 -26.94
CA ASP A 117 -1.82 9.44 -27.38
C ASP A 117 -0.77 9.48 -26.25
N ASP A 118 -1.17 9.84 -25.03
CA ASP A 118 -0.24 9.96 -23.92
C ASP A 118 0.24 8.59 -23.43
N ASP A 119 1.56 8.46 -23.27
CA ASP A 119 2.16 7.32 -22.57
C ASP A 119 2.04 7.51 -21.06
N VAL A 120 0.91 7.05 -20.52
CA VAL A 120 0.59 7.14 -19.09
C VAL A 120 1.64 6.44 -18.21
N ALA A 121 2.29 5.38 -18.72
CA ALA A 121 3.32 4.67 -17.95
C ALA A 121 4.58 5.51 -17.81
N ASP A 122 5.00 6.18 -18.88
CA ASP A 122 6.14 7.11 -18.84
C ASP A 122 5.84 8.35 -17.99
N MET A 123 4.59 8.86 -18.05
CA MET A 123 4.15 9.96 -17.18
C MET A 123 4.21 9.58 -15.69
N LEU A 124 3.74 8.38 -15.33
CA LEU A 124 3.86 7.85 -13.96
C LEU A 124 5.33 7.71 -13.56
N ARG A 125 6.17 7.16 -14.42
CA ARG A 125 7.60 6.97 -14.13
C ARG A 125 8.33 8.29 -13.89
N LYS A 126 8.01 9.33 -14.67
CA LYS A 126 8.61 10.67 -14.54
C LYS A 126 8.05 11.45 -13.35
N GLY A 127 6.76 11.27 -13.05
CA GLY A 127 6.08 11.91 -11.92
C GLY A 127 6.41 11.27 -10.57
N SER A 128 6.77 9.99 -10.56
CA SER A 128 7.08 9.22 -9.34
C SER A 128 8.49 9.53 -8.81
N ASN A 129 8.66 10.75 -8.29
CA ASN A 129 9.72 11.04 -7.34
C ASN A 129 9.21 10.67 -5.95
N ARG A 130 9.65 9.50 -5.47
CA ARG A 130 9.40 8.88 -4.14
C ARG A 130 8.21 7.92 -4.07
N GLN A 131 8.60 6.65 -4.09
CA GLN A 131 7.97 5.46 -3.49
C GLN A 131 6.53 5.16 -3.91
N GLU A 132 6.39 4.15 -4.76
CA GLU A 132 5.12 3.62 -5.21
C GLU A 132 4.84 2.29 -4.50
N ILE A 133 3.68 2.15 -3.87
CA ILE A 133 3.22 0.87 -3.30
C ILE A 133 2.16 0.30 -4.23
N SER A 134 2.54 -0.65 -5.07
CA SER A 134 1.62 -1.42 -5.90
C SER A 134 1.17 -2.68 -5.16
N TYR A 135 -0.10 -2.75 -4.74
CA TYR A 135 -0.70 -3.96 -4.17
C TYR A 135 -1.28 -4.84 -5.29
N ARG A 136 -0.72 -6.04 -5.48
CA ARG A 136 -1.35 -7.09 -6.30
C ARG A 136 -2.17 -8.00 -5.38
N ILE A 137 -3.49 -7.86 -5.42
CA ILE A 137 -4.42 -8.79 -4.75
C ILE A 137 -4.76 -9.91 -5.75
N ARG A 138 -4.48 -11.15 -5.36
CA ARG A 138 -5.11 -12.36 -5.91
C ARG A 138 -5.79 -13.12 -4.78
#